data_AF-A0A382EP54-F1
#
_entry.id   AF-A0A382EP54-F1
#
_cell.length_a   1.000
_cell.length_b   1.000
_cell.length_c   1.000
_cell.angle_alpha   90.00
_cell.angle_beta   90.00
_cell.angle_gamma   90.00
#
_symmetry.space_group_name_H-M   'P 1'
#
loop_
_entity.id
_entity.type
_entity.pdbx_description
1 polymer ?
#
loop_
_entity_poly.entity_id
_entity_poly.type
_entity_poly.pdbx_seq_one_letter_code
_entity_poly.pdbx_strand_id
1 'polypeptide(L)'
;MSCINGQNSDRFKEYKQLTKRVYHFTKVEFITEEGEFNEAICTLNIPDLKEDSPPYIAIYYKRENSEWFTESLYRKRVRFSFQDRIVKLDRTNFWDWFELNEIKIVIIY
;
A
#
# COMPACT_ATOMS: atom_id res chain seq x y z
N MET A 1 -9.58 -20.43 -44.25
CA MET A 1 -8.54 -19.89 -43.33
C MET A 1 -9.20 -18.81 -42.50
N SER A 2 -9.41 -19.04 -41.20
CA SER A 2 -10.02 -18.06 -40.30
C SER A 2 -8.92 -17.23 -39.64
N CYS A 3 -8.93 -15.92 -39.87
CA CYS A 3 -7.99 -14.97 -39.29
C CYS A 3 -8.23 -14.85 -37.78
N ILE A 4 -7.24 -15.22 -36.97
CA ILE A 4 -7.24 -14.99 -35.52
C ILE A 4 -6.74 -13.56 -35.27
N ASN A 5 -7.61 -12.56 -35.41
CA ASN A 5 -7.36 -11.20 -34.91
C ASN A 5 -8.24 -10.96 -33.68
N GLY A 6 -7.84 -11.56 -32.56
CA GLY A 6 -8.58 -11.54 -31.28
C GLY A 6 -7.98 -10.64 -30.20
N GLN A 7 -7.01 -9.79 -30.51
CA GLN A 7 -6.46 -8.85 -29.53
C GLN A 7 -7.12 -7.48 -29.68
N ASN A 8 -8.12 -7.23 -28.84
CA ASN A 8 -8.73 -5.92 -28.69
C ASN A 8 -7.68 -4.96 -28.09
N SER A 9 -7.29 -3.93 -28.83
CA SER A 9 -6.28 -2.93 -28.44
C SER A 9 -6.75 -2.04 -27.28
N ASP A 10 -8.04 -2.03 -26.94
CA ASP A 10 -8.61 -1.21 -25.86
C ASP A 10 -8.36 -1.76 -24.44
N ARG A 11 -7.57 -2.82 -24.28
CA ARG A 11 -7.28 -3.43 -22.96
C ARG A 11 -6.21 -2.71 -22.16
N PHE A 12 -5.45 -1.81 -22.78
CA PHE A 12 -4.36 -1.08 -22.14
C PHE A 12 -4.71 0.39 -22.04
N LYS A 13 -4.64 0.95 -20.82
CA LYS A 13 -4.79 2.37 -20.57
C LYS A 13 -3.52 2.89 -19.92
N GLU A 14 -2.84 3.78 -20.63
CA GLU A 14 -1.66 4.48 -20.10
C GLU A 14 -2.11 5.68 -19.27
N TYR A 15 -1.55 5.80 -18.06
CA TYR A 15 -1.73 6.97 -17.20
C TYR A 15 -0.40 7.71 -17.10
N LYS A 16 -0.35 8.96 -17.57
CA LYS A 16 0.90 9.76 -17.62
C LYS A 16 1.10 10.70 -16.43
N GLN A 17 0.02 11.01 -15.72
CA GLN A 17 0.01 11.97 -14.61
C GLN A 17 -0.50 11.28 -13.34
N LEU A 18 0.26 10.29 -12.87
CA LEU A 18 -0.04 9.59 -11.62
C LEU A 18 0.49 10.40 -10.43
N THR A 19 -0.31 10.45 -9.36
CA THR A 19 0.09 11.04 -8.09
C THR A 19 0.74 9.98 -7.23
N LYS A 20 1.94 10.25 -6.72
CA LYS A 20 2.60 9.40 -5.72
C LYS A 20 2.50 10.05 -4.35
N ARG A 21 1.91 9.35 -3.39
CA ARG A 21 1.87 9.73 -1.98
C ARG A 21 2.66 8.74 -1.13
N VAL A 22 3.40 9.25 -0.15
CA VAL A 22 4.18 8.43 0.77
C VAL A 22 3.84 8.83 2.20
N TYR A 23 3.29 7.90 2.96
CA TYR A 23 3.15 8.02 4.40
C TYR A 23 4.36 7.37 5.06
N HIS A 24 4.91 8.00 6.08
CA HIS A 24 6.08 7.52 6.81
C HIS A 24 5.73 7.52 8.29
N PHE A 25 5.83 6.33 8.90
CA PHE A 25 5.61 6.10 10.31
C PHE A 25 6.88 5.54 10.94
N THR A 26 7.21 6.05 12.10
CA THR A 26 8.28 5.57 12.96
C THR A 26 7.70 4.72 14.09
N LYS A 27 8.58 4.02 14.83
CA LYS A 27 8.19 3.12 15.92
C LYS A 27 7.23 3.73 16.94
N VAL A 28 7.36 5.04 17.22
CA VAL A 28 6.47 5.74 18.15
C VAL A 28 5.06 5.96 17.61
N GLU A 29 4.85 5.88 16.30
CA GLU A 29 3.55 6.10 15.66
C GLU A 29 2.77 4.80 15.49
N PHE A 30 3.46 3.68 15.22
CA PHE A 30 2.81 2.39 15.01
C PHE A 30 2.80 1.48 16.25
N ILE A 31 3.27 1.97 17.40
CA ILE A 31 3.20 1.30 18.70
C ILE A 31 2.47 2.20 19.70
N THR A 32 1.51 1.65 20.44
CA THR A 32 0.80 2.36 21.51
C THR A 32 1.61 2.45 22.79
N GLU A 33 1.15 3.21 23.78
CA GLU A 33 1.80 3.29 25.09
C GLU A 33 1.83 1.94 25.82
N GLU A 34 0.84 1.08 25.59
CA GLU A 34 0.74 -0.29 26.10
C GLU A 34 1.66 -1.27 25.37
N GLY A 35 2.38 -0.81 24.34
CA GLY A 35 3.24 -1.66 23.52
C GLY A 35 2.46 -2.53 22.53
N GLU A 36 1.25 -2.14 22.13
CA GLU A 36 0.45 -2.82 21.11
C GLU A 36 0.59 -2.16 19.73
N PHE A 37 0.16 -2.82 18.66
CA PHE A 37 0.15 -2.20 17.34
C PHE A 37 -0.90 -1.09 17.25
N ASN A 38 -0.49 0.11 16.84
CA ASN A 38 -1.41 1.22 16.64
C ASN A 38 -2.13 1.12 15.29
N GLU A 39 -3.36 0.61 15.29
CA GLU A 39 -4.16 0.46 14.07
C GLU A 39 -4.55 1.79 13.39
N ALA A 40 -4.32 2.95 14.03
CA ALA A 40 -4.56 4.24 13.39
C ALA A 40 -3.78 4.40 12.07
N ILE A 41 -2.58 3.80 11.97
CA ILE A 41 -1.78 3.86 10.74
C ILE A 41 -2.38 3.05 9.57
N CYS A 42 -3.40 2.24 9.83
CA CYS A 42 -4.11 1.47 8.82
C CYS A 42 -5.15 2.29 8.04
N THR A 43 -5.50 3.49 8.51
CA THR A 43 -6.52 4.34 7.87
C THR A 43 -5.87 5.58 7.27
N LEU A 44 -5.88 5.68 5.94
CA LEU A 44 -5.23 6.76 5.20
C LEU A 44 -6.27 7.59 4.45
N ASN A 45 -6.32 8.89 4.75
CA ASN A 45 -7.17 9.84 4.03
C ASN A 45 -6.44 10.37 2.78
N ILE A 46 -7.04 10.19 1.61
CA ILE A 46 -6.52 10.58 0.30
C ILE A 46 -7.56 11.45 -0.42
N PRO A 47 -7.68 12.75 -0.09
CA PRO A 47 -8.82 13.58 -0.49
C PRO A 47 -9.08 13.69 -2.00
N ASP A 48 -8.04 13.45 -2.79
CA ASP A 48 -7.95 13.54 -4.24
C ASP A 48 -8.00 12.17 -4.94
N LEU A 49 -8.14 11.07 -4.19
CA LEU A 49 -8.35 9.73 -4.75
C LEU A 49 -9.73 9.65 -5.40
N LYS A 50 -9.76 9.36 -6.70
CA LYS A 50 -10.99 9.08 -7.44
C LYS A 50 -11.29 7.59 -7.40
N GLU A 51 -12.55 7.23 -7.16
CA GLU A 51 -12.97 5.84 -6.98
C GLU A 51 -12.98 5.01 -8.28
N ASP A 52 -12.91 5.67 -9.44
CA ASP A 52 -12.87 5.02 -10.75
C ASP A 52 -11.49 4.44 -11.11
N SER A 53 -10.47 4.70 -10.28
CA SER A 53 -9.11 4.20 -10.46
C SER A 53 -8.60 3.58 -9.15
N PRO A 54 -8.54 2.24 -9.05
CA PRO A 54 -7.99 1.57 -7.88
C PRO A 54 -6.54 2.01 -7.62
N PRO A 55 -6.20 2.44 -6.40
CA PRO A 55 -4.83 2.84 -6.09
C PRO A 55 -3.91 1.62 -6.11
N TYR A 56 -2.68 1.82 -6.57
CA TYR A 56 -1.58 0.90 -6.30
C TYR A 56 -0.98 1.20 -4.93
N ILE A 57 -0.85 0.18 -4.08
CA ILE A 57 -0.30 0.32 -2.72
C ILE A 57 0.88 -0.63 -2.54
N ALA A 58 1.97 -0.09 -2.01
CA ALA A 58 3.12 -0.85 -1.53
C ALA A 58 3.47 -0.43 -0.10
N ILE A 59 3.84 -1.40 0.72
CA ILE A 59 4.32 -1.15 2.08
C ILE A 59 5.79 -1.55 2.14
N TYR A 60 6.61 -0.62 2.62
CA TYR A 60 8.03 -0.79 2.85
C TYR A 60 8.30 -0.78 4.34
N TYR A 61 9.21 -1.65 4.75
CA TYR A 61 9.61 -1.84 6.12
C TYR A 61 11.10 -1.60 6.26
N LYS A 62 11.51 -1.19 7.45
CA LYS A 62 12.92 -1.06 7.82
C LYS A 62 13.11 -1.50 9.26
N ARG A 63 14.03 -2.44 9.45
CA ARG A 63 14.54 -2.89 10.75
C ARG A 63 15.79 -2.09 11.12
N GLU A 64 16.26 -2.28 12.35
CA GLU A 64 17.53 -1.69 12.78
C GLU A 64 18.69 -2.16 11.90
N ASN A 65 19.54 -1.22 11.48
CA ASN A 65 20.71 -1.48 10.63
C ASN A 65 20.40 -2.25 9.33
N SER A 66 19.19 -2.10 8.78
CA SER A 66 18.78 -2.73 7.53
C SER A 66 18.42 -1.70 6.44
N GLU A 67 18.51 -2.15 5.20
CA GLU A 67 17.93 -1.43 4.05
C GLU A 67 16.41 -1.57 4.04
N TRP A 68 15.74 -0.69 3.29
CA TRP A 68 14.30 -0.80 3.06
C TRP A 68 13.97 -2.07 2.28
N PHE A 69 12.96 -2.80 2.74
CA PHE A 69 12.46 -3.98 2.05
C PHE A 69 10.94 -3.96 1.94
N THR A 70 10.43 -4.62 0.91
CA THR A 70 9.01 -5.02 0.87
C THR A 70 8.97 -6.47 1.32
N GLU A 71 8.05 -6.84 2.22
CA GLU A 71 7.80 -8.26 2.50
C GLU A 71 7.09 -8.91 1.29
N SER A 72 7.84 -9.09 0.21
CA SER A 72 7.41 -9.79 -0.99
C SER A 72 7.73 -11.29 -0.93
N LEU A 73 8.48 -11.75 0.08
CA LEU A 73 9.03 -13.10 0.09
C LEU A 73 8.14 -14.16 0.74
N TYR A 74 7.17 -13.81 1.59
CA TYR A 74 6.34 -14.83 2.26
C TYR A 74 4.81 -14.75 2.11
N ARG A 75 4.13 -13.61 1.86
CA ARG A 75 2.67 -13.60 1.64
C ARG A 75 2.12 -12.52 0.68
N LYS A 76 1.64 -13.02 -0.46
CA LYS A 76 0.53 -12.60 -1.33
C LYS A 76 -0.21 -11.27 -1.01
N ARG A 77 0.22 -10.17 -1.64
CA ARG A 77 -0.54 -8.92 -1.89
C ARG A 77 -0.97 -8.12 -0.64
N VAL A 78 -0.74 -6.80 -0.70
CA VAL A 78 -1.29 -5.85 0.27
C VAL A 78 -2.82 -5.94 0.26
N ARG A 79 -3.42 -6.14 1.43
CA ARG A 79 -4.88 -6.20 1.61
C ARG A 79 -5.42 -4.86 2.02
N PHE A 80 -6.33 -4.31 1.24
CA PHE A 80 -6.95 -3.04 1.55
C PHE A 80 -8.33 -2.93 0.91
N SER A 81 -9.13 -2.01 1.44
CA SER A 81 -10.32 -1.47 0.79
C SER A 81 -10.13 0.03 0.57
N PHE A 82 -10.78 0.59 -0.44
CA PHE A 82 -10.82 2.02 -0.66
C PHE A 82 -12.25 2.46 -0.96
N GLN A 83 -12.71 3.49 -0.24
CA GLN A 83 -14.06 4.05 -0.38
C GLN A 83 -14.06 5.46 0.21
N ASP A 84 -14.80 6.39 -0.39
CA ASP A 84 -14.98 7.75 0.13
C ASP A 84 -13.65 8.45 0.42
N ARG A 85 -12.66 8.29 -0.47
CA ARG A 85 -11.30 8.85 -0.36
C ARG A 85 -10.46 8.27 0.79
N ILE A 86 -10.95 7.22 1.44
CA ILE A 86 -10.26 6.54 2.54
C ILE A 86 -9.72 5.21 2.04
N VAL A 87 -8.44 4.97 2.28
CA VAL A 87 -7.82 3.65 2.15
C VAL A 87 -7.74 3.04 3.54
N LYS A 88 -8.30 1.84 3.71
CA LYS A 88 -8.19 1.03 4.92
C LYS A 88 -7.33 -0.19 4.62
N LEU A 89 -6.18 -0.29 5.28
CA LEU A 89 -5.30 -1.43 5.24
C LEU A 89 -5.74 -2.45 6.28
N ASP A 90 -5.68 -3.73 5.92
CA ASP A 90 -5.89 -4.80 6.87
C ASP A 90 -4.70 -4.84 7.86
N ARG A 91 -4.98 -4.99 9.16
CA ARG A 91 -3.94 -5.15 10.20
C ARG A 91 -2.98 -6.30 9.90
N THR A 92 -3.45 -7.35 9.23
CA THR A 92 -2.63 -8.49 8.80
C THR A 92 -1.62 -8.14 7.71
N ASN A 93 -1.51 -6.89 7.26
CA ASN A 93 -0.36 -6.47 6.46
C ASN A 93 0.89 -6.24 7.31
N PHE A 94 0.73 -5.93 8.59
CA PHE A 94 1.80 -5.49 9.50
C PHE A 94 2.23 -6.63 10.44
N TRP A 95 2.86 -7.67 9.90
CA TRP A 95 3.45 -8.74 10.71
C TRP A 95 4.77 -8.27 11.31
N ASP A 96 5.14 -8.87 12.44
CA ASP A 96 6.41 -8.65 13.14
C ASP A 96 6.74 -7.16 13.33
N TRP A 97 5.71 -6.33 13.47
CA TRP A 97 5.81 -4.87 13.58
C TRP A 97 6.69 -4.45 14.75
N PHE A 98 6.79 -5.29 15.79
CA PHE A 98 7.64 -5.07 16.95
C PHE A 98 9.15 -5.09 16.63
N GLU A 99 9.55 -5.77 15.55
CA GLU A 99 10.94 -5.81 15.04
C GLU A 99 11.27 -4.62 14.12
N LEU A 100 10.26 -3.84 13.73
CA LEU A 100 10.42 -2.73 12.80
C LEU A 100 10.78 -1.44 13.53
N ASN A 101 11.47 -0.56 12.80
CA ASN A 101 11.79 0.81 13.22
C ASN A 101 11.00 1.84 12.40
N GLU A 102 10.81 1.58 11.11
CA GLU A 102 10.08 2.47 10.20
C GLU A 102 9.17 1.67 9.26
N ILE A 103 8.03 2.26 8.93
CA ILE A 103 7.05 1.78 7.96
C ILE A 103 6.78 2.92 6.97
N LYS A 104 6.84 2.62 5.67
CA LYS A 104 6.41 3.54 4.61
C LYS A 104 5.30 2.93 3.78
N ILE A 105 4.22 3.68 3.59
CA ILE A 105 3.09 3.27 2.76
C ILE A 105 3.10 4.16 1.53
N VAL A 106 3.38 3.57 0.37
CA VAL A 106 3.42 4.24 -0.91
C VAL A 106 2.13 3.96 -1.64
N ILE A 107 1.47 5.03 -2.10
CA ILE A 107 0.23 4.96 -2.85
C ILE A 107 0.41 5.70 -4.17
N ILE A 108 0.04 5.07 -5.27
CA ILE A 108 0.03 5.64 -6.61
C ILE A 108 -1.40 5.58 -7.15
N TYR A 109 -1.95 6.72 -7.60
CA TYR A 109 -3.32 6.86 -8.11
C TYR A 109 -3.44 7.97 -9.16
#